data_AF-A0A410QEV6-F1
#
_entry.id   AF-A0A410QEV6-F1
#
_cell.length_a   1.000
_cell.length_b   1.000
_cell.length_c   1.000
_cell.angle_alpha   90.00
_cell.angle_beta   90.00
_cell.angle_gamma   90.00
#
_symmetry.space_group_name_H-M   'P 1'
#
loop_
_entity.id
_entity.type
_entity.pdbx_description
1 polymer ?
#
loop_
_entity_poly.entity_id
_entity_poly.type
_entity_poly.pdbx_seq_one_letter_code
_entity_poly.pdbx_strand_id
1 'polypeptide(L)'
;MNALAHGAQAFIGLFQKGGEQFVNNITGILPTLIVLMTAVNAVVKLIGEERVQKLAQSATKNFITRYTVFPLLSVFFLTNPMCYTFGKFLKEKYKPAFYDSAVSFVHPITGLFPHANAAELFVYMGIANGIRKLGFGLGDLAIRYFIVGIIVILIRGIVTEKITSIMISRKNVKRNSENVKVTA
;
A
#
# COMPACT_ATOMS: atom_id res chain seq x y z
N MET A 1 6.17 42.29 19.19
CA MET A 1 7.50 42.01 18.58
C MET A 1 8.07 40.65 19.01
N ASN A 2 8.13 40.31 20.31
CA ASN A 2 8.70 39.02 20.75
C ASN A 2 7.97 37.76 20.27
N ALA A 3 6.63 37.76 20.21
CA ALA A 3 5.85 36.62 19.72
C ALA A 3 6.02 36.37 18.21
N LEU A 4 6.13 37.44 17.41
CA LEU A 4 6.39 37.36 15.97
C LEU A 4 7.82 36.87 15.70
N ALA A 5 8.81 37.34 16.47
CA ALA A 5 10.18 36.85 16.39
C ALA A 5 10.29 35.37 16.80
N HIS A 6 9.67 34.95 17.91
CA HIS A 6 9.60 33.54 18.30
C HIS A 6 8.89 32.67 17.26
N GLY A 7 7.79 33.16 16.68
CA GLY A 7 7.08 32.47 15.61
C GLY A 7 7.94 32.28 14.36
N ALA A 8 8.67 33.31 13.93
CA ALA A 8 9.60 33.23 12.81
C ALA A 8 10.76 32.26 13.08
N GLN A 9 11.27 32.24 14.31
CA GLN A 9 12.38 31.37 14.72
C GLN A 9 11.95 29.90 14.84
N ALA A 10 10.73 29.65 15.35
CA ALA A 10 10.11 28.33 15.33
C ALA A 10 9.83 27.85 13.90
N PHE A 11 9.37 28.74 13.02
CA PHE A 11 9.14 28.44 11.61
C PHE A 11 10.46 28.03 10.93
N ILE A 12 11.52 28.84 11.04
CA ILE A 12 12.83 28.51 10.46
C ILE A 12 13.40 27.21 11.08
N GLY A 13 13.27 27.04 12.39
CA GLY A 13 13.71 25.83 13.10
C GLY A 13 13.02 24.56 12.60
N LEU A 14 11.73 24.62 12.23
CA LEU A 14 11.01 23.51 11.61
C LEU A 14 11.64 23.09 10.28
N PHE A 15 11.96 24.05 9.40
CA PHE A 15 12.61 23.76 8.12
C PHE A 15 14.05 23.25 8.29
N GLN A 16 14.80 23.79 9.26
CA GLN A 16 16.14 23.27 9.58
C GLN A 16 16.08 21.80 10.04
N LYS A 17 15.14 21.46 10.94
CA LYS A 17 14.93 20.08 11.38
C LYS A 17 14.45 19.16 10.25
N GLY A 18 13.60 19.67 9.35
CA GLY A 18 13.22 18.97 8.13
C GLY A 18 14.43 18.68 7.23
N GLY A 19 15.32 19.65 7.05
CA GLY A 19 16.57 19.53 6.29
C GLY A 19 17.54 18.51 6.90
N GLU A 20 17.77 18.57 8.21
CA GLU A 20 18.57 17.57 8.95
C GLU A 20 18.03 16.16 8.73
N GLN A 21 16.70 15.97 8.85
CA GLN A 21 16.08 14.67 8.64
C GLN A 21 16.22 14.19 7.20
N PHE A 22 16.13 15.08 6.21
CA PHE A 22 16.33 14.74 4.80
C PHE A 22 17.76 14.24 4.54
N VAL A 23 18.78 14.96 5.04
CA VAL A 23 20.17 14.52 4.93
C VAL A 23 20.38 13.17 5.63
N ASN A 24 19.82 12.98 6.83
CA ASN A 24 19.88 11.70 7.55
C ASN A 24 19.21 10.56 6.76
N ASN A 25 18.17 10.83 6.00
CA ASN A 25 17.54 9.84 5.13
C ASN A 25 18.46 9.49 3.93
N ILE A 26 19.09 10.50 3.30
CA ILE A 26 20.06 10.33 2.19
C ILE A 26 21.27 9.52 2.62
N THR A 27 21.84 9.80 3.78
CA THR A 27 23.03 9.09 4.28
C THR A 27 22.68 7.80 5.01
N GLY A 28 21.43 7.64 5.44
CA GLY A 28 20.93 6.49 6.18
C GLY A 28 20.28 5.45 5.28
N ILE A 29 18.95 5.44 5.24
CA ILE A 29 18.19 4.32 4.65
C ILE A 29 18.16 4.35 3.12
N LEU A 30 18.17 5.54 2.48
CA LEU A 30 17.95 5.69 1.04
C LEU A 30 18.92 4.88 0.15
N PRO A 31 20.24 4.81 0.41
CA PRO A 31 21.16 3.99 -0.39
C PRO A 31 20.78 2.51 -0.36
N THR A 32 20.40 2.00 0.83
CA THR A 32 19.92 0.62 0.99
C THR A 32 18.66 0.38 0.18
N LEU A 33 17.74 1.35 0.13
CA LEU A 33 16.52 1.26 -0.68
C LEU A 33 16.84 1.14 -2.16
N ILE A 34 17.76 1.95 -2.67
CA ILE A 34 18.12 1.98 -4.08
C ILE A 34 18.73 0.64 -4.50
N VAL A 35 19.59 0.05 -3.65
CA VAL A 35 20.15 -1.28 -3.90
C VAL A 35 19.05 -2.35 -3.85
N LEU A 36 18.16 -2.31 -2.86
CA LEU A 36 17.03 -3.23 -2.76
C LEU A 36 16.10 -3.13 -3.98
N MET A 37 15.77 -1.90 -4.42
CA MET A 37 14.97 -1.63 -5.61
C MET A 37 15.61 -2.23 -6.86
N THR A 38 16.92 -2.00 -7.04
CA THR A 38 17.67 -2.55 -8.16
C THR A 38 17.66 -4.08 -8.14
N ALA A 39 17.86 -4.69 -6.97
CA ALA A 39 17.85 -6.13 -6.80
C ALA A 39 16.47 -6.74 -7.06
N VAL A 40 15.40 -6.17 -6.51
CA VAL A 40 14.02 -6.65 -6.74
C VAL A 40 13.66 -6.50 -8.21
N ASN A 41 13.97 -5.36 -8.84
CA ASN A 41 13.71 -5.16 -10.27
C ASN A 41 14.49 -6.15 -11.14
N ALA A 42 15.73 -6.47 -10.77
CA ALA A 42 16.51 -7.52 -11.44
C ALA A 42 15.85 -8.89 -11.29
N VAL A 43 15.41 -9.25 -10.08
CA VAL A 43 14.68 -10.52 -9.82
C VAL A 43 13.39 -10.59 -10.63
N VAL A 44 12.60 -9.51 -10.68
CA VAL A 44 11.38 -9.45 -11.52
C VAL A 44 11.71 -9.68 -12.98
N LYS A 45 12.75 -9.01 -13.49
CA LYS A 45 13.17 -9.14 -14.88
C LYS A 45 13.68 -10.54 -15.19
N LEU A 46 14.34 -11.20 -14.24
CA LEU A 46 14.82 -12.60 -14.34
C LEU A 46 13.67 -13.62 -14.28
N ILE A 47 12.67 -13.41 -13.43
CA ILE A 47 11.48 -14.26 -13.36
C ILE A 47 10.66 -14.13 -14.66
N GLY A 48 10.67 -12.95 -15.25
CA GLY A 48 9.90 -12.61 -16.45
C GLY A 48 8.48 -12.17 -16.09
N GLU A 49 8.08 -11.05 -16.65
CA GLU A 49 6.76 -10.43 -16.39
C GLU A 49 5.60 -11.40 -16.68
N GLU A 50 5.76 -12.28 -17.67
CA GLU A 50 4.75 -13.26 -18.05
C GLU A 50 4.52 -14.32 -16.95
N ARG A 51 5.58 -14.74 -16.24
CA ARG A 51 5.45 -15.70 -15.13
C ARG A 51 4.82 -15.05 -13.91
N VAL A 52 5.19 -13.79 -13.62
CA VAL A 52 4.55 -12.98 -12.57
C VAL A 52 3.06 -12.80 -12.89
N GLN A 53 2.69 -12.51 -14.14
CA GLN A 53 1.30 -12.44 -14.57
C GLN A 53 0.55 -13.76 -14.42
N LYS A 54 1.15 -14.90 -14.77
CA LYS A 54 0.54 -16.23 -14.61
C LYS A 54 0.32 -16.58 -13.13
N LEU A 55 1.29 -16.30 -12.26
CA LEU A 55 1.15 -16.46 -10.82
C LEU A 55 0.04 -15.55 -10.26
N ALA A 56 0.01 -14.30 -10.71
CA ALA A 56 -0.99 -13.33 -10.34
C ALA A 56 -2.41 -13.78 -10.75
N GLN A 57 -2.59 -14.28 -11.98
CA GLN A 57 -3.87 -14.86 -12.43
C GLN A 57 -4.28 -16.08 -11.59
N SER A 58 -3.35 -16.98 -11.26
CA SER A 58 -3.66 -18.15 -10.43
C SER A 58 -4.11 -17.77 -9.01
N ALA A 59 -3.50 -16.73 -8.43
CA ALA A 59 -3.85 -16.21 -7.11
C ALA A 59 -5.25 -15.59 -7.03
N THR A 60 -5.94 -15.34 -8.16
CA THR A 60 -7.31 -14.80 -8.15
C THR A 60 -8.40 -15.84 -7.85
N LYS A 61 -8.06 -17.14 -7.86
CA LYS A 61 -9.02 -18.25 -7.77
C LYS A 61 -9.67 -18.37 -6.39
N ASN A 62 -8.90 -18.26 -5.31
CA ASN A 62 -9.40 -18.31 -3.94
C ASN A 62 -9.51 -16.89 -3.35
N PHE A 63 -10.52 -16.62 -2.53
CA PHE A 63 -10.70 -15.32 -1.89
C PHE A 63 -9.52 -14.96 -0.97
N ILE A 64 -8.95 -15.94 -0.27
CA ILE A 64 -7.78 -15.73 0.60
C ILE A 64 -6.60 -15.23 -0.23
N THR A 65 -6.23 -15.97 -1.28
CA THR A 65 -5.09 -15.60 -2.14
C THR A 65 -5.35 -14.30 -2.91
N ARG A 66 -6.61 -14.03 -3.28
CA ARG A 66 -7.01 -12.80 -3.98
C ARG A 66 -6.84 -11.55 -3.13
N TYR A 67 -7.00 -11.64 -1.81
CA TYR A 67 -6.94 -10.48 -0.90
C TYR A 67 -5.72 -10.47 0.02
N THR A 68 -4.82 -11.45 -0.10
CA THR A 68 -3.54 -11.47 0.63
C THR A 68 -2.36 -11.53 -0.33
N VAL A 69 -2.16 -12.69 -0.97
CA VAL A 69 -1.02 -12.97 -1.84
C VAL A 69 -1.02 -12.05 -3.07
N PHE A 70 -2.16 -11.87 -3.72
CA PHE A 70 -2.24 -11.08 -4.93
C PHE A 70 -1.94 -9.57 -4.70
N PRO A 71 -2.51 -8.90 -3.68
CA PRO A 71 -2.09 -7.54 -3.30
C PRO A 71 -0.64 -7.46 -2.85
N LEU A 72 -0.16 -8.42 -2.05
CA LEU A 72 1.24 -8.49 -1.60
C LEU A 72 2.20 -8.50 -2.80
N LEU A 73 2.00 -9.41 -3.75
CA LEU A 73 2.83 -9.51 -4.95
C LEU A 73 2.73 -8.24 -5.80
N SER A 74 1.53 -7.70 -5.97
CA SER A 74 1.35 -6.47 -6.73
C SER A 74 2.11 -5.29 -6.12
N VAL A 75 1.95 -5.07 -4.82
CA VAL A 75 2.60 -3.96 -4.11
C VAL A 75 4.11 -4.15 -4.05
N PHE A 76 4.58 -5.37 -3.82
CA PHE A 76 6.01 -5.68 -3.74
C PHE A 76 6.75 -5.46 -5.07
N PHE A 77 6.13 -5.83 -6.20
CA PHE A 77 6.78 -5.78 -7.51
C PHE A 77 6.53 -4.51 -8.30
N LEU A 78 5.31 -3.96 -8.26
CA LEU A 78 4.97 -2.77 -9.03
C LEU A 78 5.04 -1.48 -8.24
N THR A 79 5.06 -1.55 -6.91
CA THR A 79 5.05 -0.38 -6.01
C THR A 79 3.82 0.52 -6.18
N ASN A 80 3.59 1.43 -5.23
CA ASN A 80 2.60 2.49 -5.40
C ASN A 80 3.09 3.49 -6.48
N PRO A 81 2.24 4.00 -7.41
CA PRO A 81 0.83 3.66 -7.67
C PRO A 81 0.61 2.54 -8.70
N MET A 82 1.67 2.00 -9.31
CA MET A 82 1.53 1.04 -10.41
C MET A 82 0.91 -0.29 -9.99
N CYS A 83 0.98 -0.67 -8.71
CA CYS A 83 0.36 -1.88 -8.16
C CYS A 83 -1.16 -1.97 -8.40
N TYR A 84 -1.87 -0.85 -8.60
CA TYR A 84 -3.31 -0.89 -8.90
C TYR A 84 -3.62 -1.45 -10.29
N THR A 85 -2.65 -1.41 -11.22
CA THR A 85 -2.84 -1.91 -12.60
C THR A 85 -3.08 -3.41 -12.66
N PHE A 86 -2.68 -4.18 -11.65
CA PHE A 86 -2.99 -5.62 -11.55
C PHE A 86 -4.48 -5.90 -11.42
N GLY A 87 -5.30 -4.90 -11.06
CA GLY A 87 -6.76 -5.01 -11.09
C GLY A 87 -7.31 -5.41 -12.46
N LYS A 88 -6.55 -5.19 -13.55
CA LYS A 88 -6.94 -5.64 -14.91
C LYS A 88 -7.06 -7.15 -15.05
N PHE A 89 -6.40 -7.93 -14.19
CA PHE A 89 -6.46 -9.40 -14.20
C PHE A 89 -7.64 -9.96 -13.40
N LEU A 90 -8.42 -9.10 -12.73
CA LEU A 90 -9.58 -9.49 -11.94
C LEU A 90 -10.88 -9.24 -12.69
N LYS A 91 -11.88 -10.08 -12.40
CA LYS A 91 -13.27 -9.81 -12.82
C LYS A 91 -13.74 -8.50 -12.20
N GLU A 92 -14.61 -7.78 -12.90
CA GLU A 92 -15.07 -6.44 -12.52
C GLU A 92 -15.57 -6.36 -11.06
N LYS A 93 -16.35 -7.36 -10.63
CA LYS A 93 -16.89 -7.45 -9.26
C LYS A 93 -15.84 -7.52 -8.14
N TYR A 94 -14.59 -7.89 -8.45
CA TYR A 94 -13.52 -8.04 -7.47
C TYR A 94 -12.53 -6.87 -7.46
N LYS A 95 -12.58 -5.99 -8.47
CA LYS A 95 -11.65 -4.85 -8.57
C LYS A 95 -11.73 -3.89 -7.38
N PRO A 96 -12.92 -3.52 -6.84
CA PRO A 96 -13.00 -2.64 -5.67
C PRO A 96 -12.34 -3.24 -4.43
N ALA A 97 -12.59 -4.52 -4.15
CA ALA A 97 -12.01 -5.23 -3.02
C ALA A 97 -10.49 -5.40 -3.13
N PHE A 98 -10.00 -5.65 -4.36
CA PHE A 98 -8.57 -5.68 -4.62
C PHE A 98 -7.91 -4.31 -4.42
N TYR A 99 -8.51 -3.25 -4.96
CA TYR A 99 -7.99 -1.90 -4.78
C TYR A 99 -7.87 -1.54 -3.30
N ASP A 100 -8.93 -1.83 -2.53
CA ASP A 100 -8.96 -1.61 -1.08
C ASP A 100 -7.87 -2.42 -0.34
N SER A 101 -7.67 -3.68 -0.73
CA SER A 101 -6.60 -4.52 -0.17
C SER A 101 -5.21 -3.98 -0.51
N ALA A 102 -4.97 -3.58 -1.76
CA ALA A 102 -3.68 -3.08 -2.23
C ALA A 102 -3.32 -1.74 -1.58
N VAL A 103 -4.24 -0.75 -1.61
CA VAL A 103 -4.00 0.58 -1.02
C VAL A 103 -3.82 0.50 0.50
N SER A 104 -4.44 -0.46 1.16
CA SER A 104 -4.24 -0.68 2.60
C SER A 104 -2.88 -1.34 2.90
N PHE A 105 -2.29 -2.04 1.93
CA PHE A 105 -1.01 -2.74 2.11
C PHE A 105 0.23 -1.92 1.78
N VAL A 106 0.11 -0.81 1.03
CA VAL A 106 1.27 -0.01 0.61
C VAL A 106 2.03 0.62 1.79
N HIS A 107 1.44 0.72 2.98
CA HIS A 107 2.12 1.25 4.17
C HIS A 107 2.69 0.14 5.07
N PRO A 108 1.94 -0.91 5.47
CA PRO A 108 2.45 -1.93 6.38
C PRO A 108 3.64 -2.72 5.82
N ILE A 109 3.75 -2.81 4.49
CA ILE A 109 4.88 -3.49 3.83
C ILE A 109 6.20 -2.71 3.95
N THR A 110 6.16 -1.38 4.11
CA THR A 110 7.35 -0.51 4.00
C THR A 110 8.38 -0.72 5.10
N GLY A 111 8.01 -1.32 6.23
CA GLY A 111 8.96 -1.65 7.28
C GLY A 111 9.98 -2.71 6.87
N LEU A 112 9.57 -3.65 6.03
CA LEU A 112 10.44 -4.70 5.48
C LEU A 112 10.89 -4.38 4.04
N PHE A 113 9.97 -3.82 3.25
CA PHE A 113 10.16 -3.54 1.83
C PHE A 113 9.85 -2.07 1.52
N PRO A 114 10.71 -1.16 2.00
CA PRO A 114 10.53 0.28 1.86
C PRO A 114 10.42 0.79 0.42
N HIS A 115 10.89 0.03 -0.58
CA HIS A 115 10.71 0.38 -1.99
C HIS A 115 9.27 0.35 -2.47
N ALA A 116 8.42 -0.46 -1.83
CA ALA A 116 7.04 -0.67 -2.25
C ALA A 116 6.20 0.62 -2.22
N ASN A 117 6.59 1.60 -1.40
CA ASN A 117 5.95 2.91 -1.32
C ASN A 117 6.95 4.00 -0.90
N ALA A 118 8.02 4.16 -1.67
CA ALA A 118 9.13 5.06 -1.34
C ALA A 118 8.68 6.52 -1.12
N ALA A 119 7.68 6.99 -1.88
CA ALA A 119 7.17 8.36 -1.78
C ALA A 119 6.51 8.67 -0.42
N GLU A 120 5.94 7.65 0.23
CA GLU A 120 5.25 7.80 1.53
C GLU A 120 6.02 7.12 2.67
N LEU A 121 7.28 6.75 2.45
CA LEU A 121 8.11 6.09 3.45
C LEU A 121 8.25 6.90 4.75
N PHE A 122 8.13 8.22 4.65
CA PHE A 122 8.15 9.13 5.80
C PHE A 122 7.09 8.77 6.86
N VAL A 123 5.96 8.17 6.47
CA VAL A 123 4.90 7.73 7.40
C VAL A 123 5.44 6.65 8.33
N TYR A 124 6.07 5.62 7.79
CA TYR A 124 6.68 4.56 8.60
C TYR A 124 7.89 5.07 9.38
N MET A 125 8.73 5.90 8.76
CA MET A 125 9.91 6.48 9.42
C MET A 125 9.53 7.37 10.61
N GLY A 126 8.41 8.09 10.55
CA GLY A 126 7.89 8.86 11.69
C GLY A 126 7.65 7.98 12.92
N ILE A 127 6.98 6.84 12.72
CA ILE A 127 6.67 5.88 13.78
C ILE A 127 7.95 5.17 14.26
N ALA A 128 8.78 4.70 13.32
CA ALA A 128 10.04 4.03 13.61
C ALA A 128 10.99 4.92 14.44
N ASN A 129 11.06 6.22 14.13
CA ASN A 129 11.84 7.17 14.93
C ASN A 129 11.32 7.31 16.36
N GLY A 130 10.00 7.28 16.57
CA GLY A 130 9.40 7.27 17.91
C GLY A 130 9.78 6.00 18.69
N ILE A 131 9.65 4.84 18.07
CA ILE A 131 10.01 3.53 18.66
C ILE A 131 11.51 3.45 18.99
N ARG A 132 12.37 3.95 18.10
CA ARG A 132 13.82 4.02 18.33
C ARG A 132 14.18 4.90 19.53
N LYS A 133 13.51 6.05 19.70
CA LYS A 133 13.72 6.93 20.86
C LYS A 133 13.36 6.27 22.19
N LEU A 134 12.40 5.34 22.18
CA LEU A 134 12.04 4.53 23.34
C LEU A 134 13.00 3.36 23.60
N GLY A 135 14.04 3.18 22.77
CA GLY A 135 15.03 2.12 22.92
C GLY A 135 14.59 0.74 22.41
N PHE A 136 13.45 0.64 21.71
CA PHE A 136 12.96 -0.61 21.15
C PHE A 136 13.56 -0.92 19.77
N GLY A 137 13.64 -2.21 19.43
CA GLY A 137 14.13 -2.69 18.15
C GLY A 137 13.18 -2.40 16.99
N LEU A 138 13.72 -1.92 15.88
CA LEU A 138 12.94 -1.63 14.66
C LEU A 138 12.51 -2.88 13.89
N GLY A 139 13.21 -4.00 14.07
CA GLY A 139 12.87 -5.28 13.44
C GLY A 139 11.52 -5.81 13.89
N ASP A 140 11.24 -5.74 15.20
CA ASP A 140 9.96 -6.17 15.78
C ASP A 140 8.80 -5.33 15.24
N LEU A 141 9.01 -4.02 15.09
CA LEU A 141 8.02 -3.13 14.51
C LEU A 141 7.72 -3.52 13.07
N ALA A 142 8.75 -3.71 12.24
CA ALA A 142 8.60 -4.06 10.84
C ALA A 142 7.84 -5.38 10.64
N ILE A 143 8.18 -6.42 11.43
CA ILE A 143 7.50 -7.72 11.38
C ILE A 143 6.04 -7.61 11.81
N ARG A 144 5.76 -6.89 12.91
CA ARG A 144 4.38 -6.68 13.39
C ARG A 144 3.54 -5.94 12.36
N TYR A 145 4.09 -4.88 11.76
CA TYR A 145 3.42 -4.13 10.70
C TYR A 145 3.08 -5.04 9.51
N PHE A 146 4.04 -5.85 9.05
CA PHE A 146 3.83 -6.76 7.93
C PHE A 146 2.73 -7.79 8.22
N ILE A 147 2.78 -8.47 9.37
CA ILE A 147 1.80 -9.51 9.74
C ILE A 147 0.41 -8.91 9.92
N VAL A 148 0.29 -7.82 10.69
CA VAL A 148 -0.99 -7.11 10.89
C VAL A 148 -1.51 -6.60 9.55
N GLY A 149 -0.63 -6.09 8.70
CA GLY A 149 -0.95 -5.67 7.34
C GLY A 149 -1.63 -6.78 6.54
N ILE A 150 -1.06 -7.99 6.51
CA ILE A 150 -1.65 -9.13 5.80
C ILE A 150 -3.03 -9.50 6.35
N ILE A 151 -3.20 -9.48 7.68
CA ILE A 151 -4.49 -9.79 8.30
C ILE A 151 -5.53 -8.73 7.94
N VAL A 152 -5.16 -7.45 8.03
CA VAL A 152 -6.08 -6.33 7.75
C VAL A 152 -6.53 -6.34 6.28
N ILE A 153 -5.63 -6.59 5.33
CA ILE A 153 -6.01 -6.60 3.91
C ILE A 153 -6.94 -7.76 3.57
N LEU A 154 -6.79 -8.91 4.23
CA LEU A 154 -7.71 -10.04 4.08
C LEU A 154 -9.11 -9.64 4.54
N ILE A 155 -9.22 -9.06 5.75
CA ILE A 155 -10.51 -8.63 6.33
C ILE A 155 -11.14 -7.58 5.41
N ARG A 156 -10.38 -6.56 5.02
CA ARG A 156 -10.84 -5.48 4.14
C ARG A 156 -11.30 -6.01 2.80
N GLY A 157 -10.53 -6.87 2.14
CA GLY A 157 -10.91 -7.48 0.87
C GLY A 157 -12.24 -8.25 0.95
N ILE A 158 -12.44 -9.06 2.00
CA ILE A 158 -13.69 -9.80 2.21
C ILE A 158 -14.87 -8.86 2.45
N VAL A 159 -14.70 -7.87 3.33
CA VAL A 159 -15.75 -6.91 3.68
C VAL A 159 -16.14 -6.08 2.46
N THR A 160 -15.15 -5.56 1.73
CA THR A 160 -15.35 -4.73 0.54
C THR A 160 -15.97 -5.52 -0.61
N GLU A 161 -15.61 -6.80 -0.80
CA GLU A 161 -16.30 -7.66 -1.77
C GLU A 161 -17.79 -7.80 -1.42
N LYS A 162 -18.11 -8.04 -0.14
CA LYS A 162 -19.50 -8.21 0.32
C LYS A 162 -20.31 -6.93 0.14
N ILE A 163 -19.76 -5.78 0.53
CA ILE A 163 -20.40 -4.47 0.33
C ILE A 163 -20.63 -4.21 -1.15
N THR A 164 -19.61 -4.43 -1.99
CA THR A 164 -19.70 -4.24 -3.45
C THR A 164 -20.79 -5.11 -4.05
N SER A 165 -20.86 -6.39 -3.66
CA SER A 165 -21.90 -7.30 -4.14
C SER A 165 -23.31 -6.83 -3.77
N ILE A 166 -23.51 -6.33 -2.54
CA ILE A 166 -24.80 -5.79 -2.10
C ILE A 166 -25.18 -4.55 -2.93
N MET A 167 -24.24 -3.64 -3.17
CA MET A 167 -24.47 -2.42 -3.95
C MET A 167 -24.83 -2.73 -5.41
N ILE A 168 -24.12 -3.66 -6.04
CA ILE A 168 -24.41 -4.10 -7.42
C ILE A 168 -25.81 -4.72 -7.50
N SER A 169 -26.17 -5.59 -6.57
CA SER A 169 -27.50 -6.20 -6.53
C SER A 169 -28.61 -5.15 -6.39
N ARG A 170 -28.44 -4.17 -5.49
CA ARG A 170 -29.40 -3.06 -5.32
C ARG A 170 -29.54 -2.20 -6.58
N LYS A 171 -28.42 -1.91 -7.26
CA LYS A 171 -28.43 -1.14 -8.52
C LYS A 171 -29.16 -1.89 -9.64
N ASN A 172 -28.95 -3.20 -9.76
CA ASN A 172 -29.62 -4.03 -10.76
C ASN A 172 -31.13 -4.10 -10.51
N VAL A 173 -31.57 -4.25 -9.26
CA VAL A 173 -32.99 -4.22 -8.89
C VAL A 173 -33.60 -2.88 -9.29
N LYS A 174 -32.97 -1.74 -8.93
CA LYS A 174 -33.45 -0.40 -9.28
C LYS A 174 -33.56 -0.20 -10.80
N ARG A 175 -32.53 -0.59 -11.56
CA ARG A 175 -32.51 -0.48 -13.03
C ARG A 175 -33.62 -1.31 -13.69
N ASN A 176 -33.86 -2.51 -13.18
CA ASN A 176 -34.93 -3.37 -13.71
C ASN A 176 -36.32 -2.79 -13.40
N SER A 177 -36.52 -2.20 -12.21
CA SER A 177 -37.79 -1.53 -11.87
C SER A 177 -38.05 -0.26 -12.71
N GLU A 178 -37.00 0.49 -13.06
CA GLU A 178 -37.11 1.66 -13.95
C GLU A 178 -37.43 1.26 -15.39
N ASN A 179 -36.78 0.22 -15.93
CA ASN A 179 -37.06 -0.27 -17.29
C ASN A 179 -38.50 -0.79 -17.47
N VAL A 180 -39.07 -1.44 -16.44
CA VAL A 180 -40.47 -1.89 -16.46
C VAL A 180 -41.46 -0.71 -16.50
N LYS A 181 -41.12 0.43 -15.90
CA LYS A 181 -41.98 1.64 -15.91
C LYS A 181 -41.92 2.43 -17.21
N VAL A 182 -40.88 2.25 -18.04
CA VAL A 182 -40.72 2.95 -19.32
C VAL A 182 -41.35 2.17 -20.48
N THR A 183 -41.60 0.87 -20.28
CA THR A 183 -42.17 -0.04 -21.29
C THR A 183 -43.67 -0.34 -21.07
N ALA A 184 -44.26 0.21 -20.02
CA ALA A 184 -45.70 0.18 -19.71
C ALA A 184 -46.32 1.55 -19.98
#